data_AF-A0A069ETW0-F1
#
_entry.id   AF-A0A069ETW0-F1
#
_cell.length_a   1.000
_cell.length_b   1.000
_cell.length_c   1.000
_cell.angle_alpha   90.00
_cell.angle_beta   90.00
_cell.angle_gamma   90.00
#
_symmetry.space_group_name_H-M   'P 1'
#
loop_
_entity.id
_entity.type
_entity.pdbx_description
1 polymer ?
#
loop_
_entity_poly.entity_id
_entity_poly.type
_entity_poly.pdbx_seq_one_letter_code
_entity_poly.pdbx_strand_id
1 'polypeptide(L)'
;MILVTEVESWLFMDQLTADQAAVPTILVEKDQTRARSFTPMRTLFQLKKWTAANAFIPLLSCDETAYKAYEVFHVDALPPFALLQGGRVLLRANESDAAYEKALAMSRKTTDEDVLGFALQYLKEMLDDEIVLASRLDLTAVSRVPEDVYVPGDVVTTGQRLFAWANAEVERGA
;
A
#
# COMPACT_ATOMS: atom_id res chain seq x y z
N MET A 1 -12.00 3.49 8.52
CA MET A 1 -11.62 2.93 7.21
C MET A 1 -10.11 2.95 7.09
N ILE A 2 -9.53 1.84 6.67
CA ILE A 2 -8.10 1.65 6.44
C ILE A 2 -7.88 1.29 4.97
N LEU A 3 -7.00 2.03 4.31
CA LEU A 3 -6.67 1.85 2.91
C LEU A 3 -5.44 0.95 2.76
N VAL A 4 -5.62 -0.23 2.18
CA VAL A 4 -4.52 -1.14 1.80
C VAL A 4 -4.22 -0.93 0.33
N THR A 5 -3.00 -0.49 -0.02
CA THR A 5 -2.68 -0.10 -1.41
C THR A 5 -1.48 -0.84 -1.97
N GLU A 6 -1.62 -1.45 -3.15
CA GLU A 6 -0.52 -1.96 -3.97
C GLU A 6 0.28 -0.77 -4.52
N VAL A 7 1.26 -0.30 -3.75
CA VAL A 7 1.89 1.00 -3.99
C VAL A 7 2.72 1.04 -5.26
N GLU A 8 3.31 -0.08 -5.65
CA GLU A 8 4.15 -0.23 -6.85
C GLU A 8 3.36 0.02 -8.14
N SER A 9 2.05 -0.27 -8.14
CA SER A 9 1.18 -0.08 -9.30
C SER A 9 0.31 1.17 -9.22
N TRP A 10 -0.05 1.62 -8.01
CA TRP A 10 -0.97 2.75 -7.82
C TRP A 10 -0.29 4.09 -7.57
N LEU A 11 0.83 4.09 -6.83
CA LEU A 11 1.37 5.31 -6.23
C LEU A 11 2.82 5.59 -6.62
N PHE A 12 3.55 4.56 -7.04
CA PHE A 12 4.95 4.67 -7.41
C PHE A 12 5.15 4.46 -8.91
N MET A 13 6.19 5.11 -9.43
CA MET A 13 6.57 5.06 -10.83
C MET A 13 8.09 4.91 -10.95
N ASP A 14 8.53 4.41 -12.10
CA ASP A 14 9.94 4.33 -12.42
C ASP A 14 10.57 5.70 -12.70
N GLN A 15 11.90 5.71 -12.81
CA GLN A 15 12.67 6.92 -13.09
C GLN A 15 12.27 7.60 -14.41
N LEU A 16 12.03 6.81 -15.47
CA LEU A 16 11.72 7.36 -16.80
C LEU A 16 10.41 8.14 -16.76
N THR A 17 9.41 7.58 -16.09
CA THR A 17 8.09 8.20 -15.90
C THR A 17 8.20 9.44 -15.00
N ALA A 18 9.03 9.37 -13.95
CA ALA A 18 9.27 10.49 -13.05
C ALA A 18 9.95 11.68 -13.74
N ASP A 19 10.94 11.42 -14.61
CA ASP A 19 11.65 12.44 -15.38
C ASP A 19 10.75 13.11 -16.43
N GLN A 20 9.72 12.41 -16.90
CA GLN A 20 8.74 12.92 -17.87
C GLN A 20 7.51 13.57 -17.22
N ALA A 21 7.34 13.42 -15.91
CA ALA A 21 6.18 13.93 -15.20
C ALA A 21 6.13 15.47 -15.23
N ALA A 22 4.96 16.04 -15.52
CA ALA A 22 4.74 17.49 -15.47
C ALA A 22 4.63 18.04 -14.04
N VAL A 23 4.75 17.19 -13.03
CA VAL A 23 4.63 17.52 -11.61
C VAL A 23 5.90 17.15 -10.86
N PRO A 24 6.24 17.86 -9.77
CA PRO A 24 7.38 17.47 -8.94
C PRO A 24 7.22 16.05 -8.38
N THR A 25 8.26 15.24 -8.59
CA THR A 25 8.38 13.88 -8.07
C THR A 25 9.49 13.81 -7.02
N ILE A 26 9.43 12.80 -6.16
CA ILE A 26 10.42 12.55 -5.12
C ILE A 26 10.78 11.07 -5.11
N LEU A 27 12.05 10.78 -4.84
CA LEU A 27 12.56 9.45 -4.64
C LEU A 27 11.93 8.82 -3.39
N VAL A 28 11.41 7.60 -3.51
CA VAL A 28 10.80 6.87 -2.38
C VAL A 28 11.45 5.51 -2.12
N GLU A 29 12.13 4.96 -3.12
CA GLU A 29 12.88 3.72 -3.01
C GLU A 29 14.28 3.89 -3.58
N LYS A 30 15.29 3.60 -2.76
CA LYS A 30 16.69 3.64 -3.14
C LYS A 30 17.36 2.32 -2.79
N ASP A 31 17.76 1.58 -3.82
CA ASP A 31 18.67 0.45 -3.66
C ASP A 31 20.10 0.96 -3.43
N GLN A 32 21.00 0.12 -2.92
CA GLN A 32 22.39 0.46 -2.55
C GLN A 32 23.17 1.18 -3.66
N THR A 33 22.74 1.05 -4.90
CA THR A 33 23.41 1.61 -6.08
C THR A 33 22.54 2.53 -6.95
N ARG A 34 21.20 2.56 -6.76
CA ARG A 34 20.32 3.28 -7.69
C ARG A 34 18.97 3.68 -7.09
N ALA A 35 18.50 4.86 -7.48
CA ALA A 35 17.10 5.25 -7.36
C ALA A 35 16.20 4.32 -8.18
N ARG A 36 15.18 3.72 -7.54
CA ARG A 36 14.29 2.75 -8.20
C ARG A 36 12.89 3.30 -8.43
N SER A 37 12.28 3.83 -7.38
CA SER A 37 10.88 4.24 -7.42
C SER A 37 10.69 5.67 -6.95
N PHE A 38 9.76 6.35 -7.59
CA PHE A 38 9.42 7.75 -7.36
C PHE A 38 7.93 7.89 -7.13
N THR A 39 7.51 8.96 -6.46
CA THR A 39 6.10 9.32 -6.32
C THR A 39 5.91 10.83 -6.52
N PRO A 40 4.73 11.32 -6.95
CA PRO A 40 4.46 12.75 -6.95
C PRO A 40 4.52 13.32 -5.53
N MET A 41 5.07 14.52 -5.34
CA MET A 41 5.15 15.13 -4.00
C MET A 41 3.77 15.27 -3.32
N ARG A 42 2.72 15.52 -4.11
CA ARG A 42 1.33 15.58 -3.60
C ARG A 42 0.86 14.23 -3.05
N THR A 43 1.24 13.14 -3.70
CA THR A 43 0.98 11.77 -3.24
C THR A 43 1.71 11.50 -1.92
N LEU A 44 2.98 11.91 -1.80
CA LEU A 44 3.72 11.79 -0.55
C LEU A 44 3.01 12.52 0.60
N PHE A 45 2.52 13.75 0.39
CA PHE A 45 1.79 14.48 1.44
C PHE A 45 0.53 13.75 1.91
N GLN A 46 -0.21 13.11 0.99
CA GLN A 46 -1.36 12.29 1.35
C GLN A 46 -0.93 11.03 2.11
N LEU A 47 0.12 10.34 1.67
CA LEU A 47 0.68 9.20 2.41
C LEU A 47 1.05 9.57 3.84
N LYS A 48 1.71 10.71 4.06
CA LYS A 48 2.03 11.23 5.40
C LYS A 48 0.77 11.44 6.24
N LYS A 49 -0.26 12.08 5.67
CA LYS A 49 -1.54 12.34 6.36
C LYS A 49 -2.21 11.02 6.78
N TRP A 50 -2.31 10.07 5.86
CA TRP A 50 -3.03 8.82 6.09
C TRP A 50 -2.29 7.85 7.01
N THR A 51 -0.96 7.77 6.89
CA THR A 51 -0.13 6.97 7.81
C THR A 51 -0.14 7.54 9.23
N ALA A 52 -0.07 8.87 9.39
CA ALA A 52 -0.19 9.52 10.70
C ALA A 52 -1.55 9.29 11.37
N ALA A 53 -2.61 9.05 10.58
CA ALA A 53 -3.93 8.67 11.06
C ALA A 53 -4.09 7.15 11.29
N ASN A 54 -3.03 6.36 11.13
CA ASN A 54 -3.04 4.89 11.15
C ASN A 54 -4.02 4.26 10.14
N ALA A 55 -4.33 4.97 9.05
CA ALA A 55 -5.36 4.61 8.08
C ALA A 55 -4.79 4.10 6.75
N PHE A 56 -3.49 3.78 6.69
CA PHE A 56 -2.82 3.33 5.47
C PHE A 56 -1.87 2.16 5.74
N ILE A 57 -1.96 1.14 4.89
CA ILE A 57 -1.10 -0.04 4.89
C ILE A 57 -0.57 -0.25 3.47
N PRO A 58 0.74 -0.14 3.22
CA PRO A 58 1.28 -0.47 1.92
C PRO A 58 1.28 -1.99 1.71
N LEU A 59 0.89 -2.40 0.50
CA LEU A 59 1.03 -3.74 -0.04
C LEU A 59 2.16 -3.71 -1.07
N LEU A 60 3.19 -4.53 -0.88
CA LEU A 60 4.36 -4.61 -1.74
C LEU A 60 4.63 -6.07 -2.15
N SER A 61 5.23 -6.24 -3.33
CA SER A 61 5.69 -7.55 -3.81
C SER A 61 7.04 -7.98 -3.23
N CYS A 62 7.81 -7.05 -2.66
CA CYS A 62 9.16 -7.28 -2.16
C CYS A 62 9.21 -8.11 -0.86
N ASP A 63 10.39 -8.61 -0.49
CA ASP A 63 10.64 -9.20 0.83
C ASP A 63 11.05 -8.15 1.88
N GLU A 64 11.27 -8.59 3.13
CA GLU A 64 11.69 -7.72 4.23
C GLU A 64 13.05 -7.05 4.02
N THR A 65 13.97 -7.69 3.29
CA THR A 65 15.30 -7.13 3.04
C THR A 65 15.20 -5.98 2.04
N ALA A 66 14.48 -6.21 0.95
CA ALA A 66 14.21 -5.20 -0.08
C ALA A 66 13.30 -4.08 0.45
N TYR A 67 12.40 -4.38 1.39
CA TYR A 67 11.52 -3.36 1.99
C TYR A 67 12.30 -2.19 2.60
N LYS A 68 13.50 -2.43 3.16
CA LYS A 68 14.37 -1.40 3.73
C LYS A 68 14.80 -0.33 2.72
N ALA A 69 14.74 -0.62 1.41
CA ALA A 69 15.03 0.34 0.36
C ALA A 69 13.93 1.39 0.20
N TYR A 70 12.70 1.12 0.68
CA TYR A 70 11.57 2.05 0.66
C TYR A 70 11.67 3.06 1.80
N GLU A 71 12.63 3.99 1.70
CA GLU A 71 12.90 5.04 2.70
C GLU A 71 11.63 5.81 3.11
N VAL A 72 10.68 5.98 2.18
CA VAL A 72 9.39 6.64 2.45
C VAL A 72 8.65 6.01 3.63
N PHE A 73 8.66 4.69 3.78
CA PHE A 73 7.94 3.99 4.86
C PHE A 73 8.78 3.84 6.15
N HIS A 74 9.98 4.40 6.16
CA HIS A 74 10.88 4.36 7.33
C HIS A 74 11.12 5.75 7.91
N VAL A 75 10.97 6.80 7.10
CA VAL A 75 11.30 8.18 7.49
C VAL A 75 10.11 9.11 7.34
N ASP A 76 9.42 9.06 6.21
CA ASP A 76 8.47 10.11 5.83
C ASP A 76 7.03 9.78 6.20
N ALA A 77 6.58 8.57 5.91
CA ALA A 77 5.21 8.08 6.05
C ALA A 77 5.24 6.67 6.67
N LEU A 78 5.72 6.57 7.91
CA LEU A 78 5.87 5.32 8.65
C LEU A 78 4.49 4.68 8.92
N PRO A 79 4.13 3.57 8.25
CA PRO A 79 2.85 2.93 8.46
C PRO A 79 2.89 2.04 9.72
N PRO A 80 1.76 1.89 10.44
CA PRO A 80 1.70 0.98 11.60
C PRO A 80 1.82 -0.49 11.18
N PHE A 81 1.41 -0.82 9.96
CA PHE A 81 1.50 -2.15 9.37
C PHE A 81 1.97 -2.08 7.92
N ALA A 82 2.60 -3.14 7.42
CA ALA A 82 2.91 -3.30 6.00
C ALA A 82 2.70 -4.76 5.57
N LEU A 83 2.16 -4.96 4.37
CA LEU A 83 2.04 -6.28 3.75
C LEU A 83 3.13 -6.44 2.69
N LEU A 84 3.97 -7.45 2.84
CA LEU A 84 5.05 -7.77 1.91
C LEU A 84 4.78 -9.10 1.20
N GLN A 85 5.51 -9.36 0.12
CA GLN A 85 5.38 -10.59 -0.68
C GLN A 85 3.92 -10.92 -1.06
N GLY A 86 3.17 -9.89 -1.46
CA GLY A 86 1.76 -10.02 -1.82
C GLY A 86 0.85 -10.41 -0.65
N GLY A 87 1.26 -10.11 0.58
CA GLY A 87 0.51 -10.43 1.81
C GLY A 87 1.03 -11.64 2.58
N ARG A 88 2.12 -12.30 2.16
CA ARG A 88 2.69 -13.45 2.91
C ARG A 88 3.34 -13.06 4.22
N VAL A 89 3.83 -11.83 4.29
CA VAL A 89 4.47 -11.28 5.48
C VAL A 89 3.69 -10.05 5.90
N LEU A 90 3.30 -10.02 7.17
CA LEU A 90 2.75 -8.84 7.83
C LEU A 90 3.84 -8.28 8.74
N LEU A 91 4.19 -7.03 8.53
CA LEU A 91 4.99 -6.26 9.48
C LEU A 91 4.06 -5.44 10.36
N ARG A 92 4.36 -5.37 11.65
CA ARG A 92 3.78 -4.46 12.63
C ARG A 92 4.89 -3.60 13.20
N ALA A 93 4.78 -2.28 13.06
CA ALA A 93 5.84 -1.35 13.43
C ALA A 93 7.23 -1.75 12.86
N ASN A 94 7.25 -2.21 11.60
CA ASN A 94 8.43 -2.72 10.89
C ASN A 94 9.09 -3.99 11.47
N GLU A 95 8.38 -4.75 12.30
CA GLU A 95 8.79 -6.07 12.80
C GLU A 95 7.80 -7.16 12.34
N SER A 96 8.30 -8.35 12.01
CA SER A 96 7.45 -9.44 11.52
C SER A 96 6.47 -9.92 12.58
N ASP A 97 5.19 -10.05 12.20
CA ASP A 97 4.15 -10.51 13.11
C ASP A 97 4.12 -12.06 13.16
N ALA A 98 4.74 -12.62 14.19
CA ALA A 98 4.82 -14.07 14.40
C ALA A 98 3.44 -14.73 14.59
N ALA A 99 2.44 -14.00 15.09
CA ALA A 99 1.09 -14.54 15.24
C ALA A 99 0.41 -14.67 13.88
N TYR A 100 0.57 -13.66 13.02
CA TYR A 100 0.15 -13.70 11.63
C TYR A 100 0.80 -14.85 10.85
N GLU A 101 2.13 -14.98 10.93
CA GLU A 101 2.86 -16.05 10.24
C GLU A 101 2.32 -17.45 10.60
N LYS A 102 2.10 -17.69 11.89
CA LYS A 102 1.52 -18.94 12.37
C LYS A 102 0.09 -19.14 11.87
N ALA A 103 -0.73 -18.09 11.90
CA ALA A 103 -2.11 -18.15 11.44
C ALA A 103 -2.20 -18.45 9.93
N LEU A 104 -1.36 -17.79 9.12
CA LEU A 104 -1.27 -18.03 7.69
C LEU A 104 -0.83 -19.47 7.40
N ALA A 105 0.20 -19.97 8.09
CA ALA A 105 0.65 -21.36 7.94
C ALA A 105 -0.45 -22.38 8.27
N MET A 106 -1.29 -22.10 9.29
CA MET A 106 -2.42 -22.95 9.67
C MET A 106 -3.59 -22.89 8.68
N SER A 107 -3.78 -21.76 7.99
CA SER A 107 -4.86 -21.56 7.02
C SER A 107 -4.75 -22.45 5.77
N ARG A 108 -3.54 -22.93 5.47
CA ARG A 108 -3.19 -23.69 4.24
C ARG A 108 -3.52 -22.97 2.93
N LYS A 109 -3.67 -21.64 2.97
CA LYS A 109 -3.80 -20.80 1.78
C LYS A 109 -2.47 -20.73 1.04
N THR A 110 -2.46 -20.99 -0.26
CA THR A 110 -1.23 -21.08 -1.05
C THR A 110 -1.24 -20.24 -2.32
N THR A 111 -2.41 -19.90 -2.86
CA THR A 111 -2.55 -19.00 -4.02
C THR A 111 -2.39 -17.55 -3.57
N ASP A 112 -1.93 -16.67 -4.47
CA ASP A 112 -1.74 -15.26 -4.12
C ASP A 112 -3.04 -14.56 -3.71
N GLU A 113 -4.14 -14.88 -4.39
CA GLU A 113 -5.47 -14.34 -4.06
C GLU A 113 -5.95 -14.81 -2.68
N ASP A 114 -5.78 -16.10 -2.38
CA ASP A 114 -6.17 -16.65 -1.07
C ASP A 114 -5.32 -16.07 0.07
N VAL A 115 -4.02 -15.89 -0.17
CA VAL A 115 -3.09 -15.34 0.81
C VAL A 115 -3.41 -13.87 1.08
N LEU A 116 -3.59 -13.06 0.04
CA LEU A 116 -3.96 -11.66 0.22
C LEU A 116 -5.34 -11.53 0.87
N GLY A 117 -6.32 -12.34 0.44
CA GLY A 117 -7.64 -12.37 1.07
C GLY A 117 -7.56 -12.72 2.57
N PHE A 118 -6.73 -13.69 2.94
CA PHE A 118 -6.45 -14.01 4.34
C PHE A 118 -5.82 -12.84 5.09
N ALA A 119 -4.80 -12.18 4.51
CA ALA A 119 -4.13 -11.04 5.11
C ALA A 119 -5.10 -9.89 5.42
N LEU A 120 -5.97 -9.57 4.47
CA LEU A 120 -6.96 -8.49 4.59
C LEU A 120 -8.02 -8.83 5.64
N GLN A 121 -8.48 -10.08 5.69
CA GLN A 121 -9.40 -10.53 6.73
C GLN A 121 -8.76 -10.49 8.12
N TYR A 122 -7.51 -10.94 8.25
CA TYR A 122 -6.76 -10.88 9.50
C TYR A 122 -6.62 -9.44 10.01
N LEU A 123 -6.25 -8.51 9.13
CA LEU A 123 -6.15 -7.09 9.45
C LEU A 123 -7.50 -6.50 9.87
N LYS A 124 -8.59 -6.86 9.16
CA LYS A 124 -9.95 -6.40 9.49
C LYS A 124 -10.37 -6.85 10.90
N GLU A 125 -10.14 -8.11 11.24
CA GLU A 125 -10.45 -8.65 12.57
C GLU A 125 -9.59 -8.03 13.67
N MET A 126 -8.29 -7.82 13.39
CA MET A 126 -7.36 -7.25 14.35
C MET A 126 -7.60 -5.76 14.62
N LEU A 127 -7.97 -4.99 13.59
CA LEU A 127 -8.08 -3.54 13.67
C LEU A 127 -9.52 -3.07 13.95
N ASP A 128 -10.50 -3.97 13.85
CA ASP A 128 -11.93 -3.68 14.03
C ASP A 128 -12.40 -2.47 13.19
N ASP A 129 -11.88 -2.39 11.96
CA ASP A 129 -12.16 -1.30 11.03
C ASP A 129 -12.34 -1.85 9.60
N GLU A 130 -13.02 -1.10 8.75
CA GLU A 130 -13.20 -1.43 7.35
C GLU A 130 -11.85 -1.38 6.61
N ILE A 131 -11.50 -2.48 5.96
CA ILE A 131 -10.36 -2.59 5.05
C ILE A 131 -10.84 -2.38 3.63
N VAL A 132 -10.27 -1.39 2.93
CA VAL A 132 -10.51 -1.16 1.50
C VAL A 132 -9.23 -1.37 0.71
N LEU A 133 -9.32 -2.19 -0.34
CA LEU A 133 -8.19 -2.58 -1.18
C LEU A 133 -8.08 -1.74 -2.46
N ALA A 134 -6.93 -1.11 -2.65
CA ALA A 134 -6.47 -0.53 -3.92
C ALA A 134 -5.41 -1.45 -4.53
N SER A 135 -5.84 -2.43 -5.31
CA SER A 135 -4.97 -3.38 -6.02
C SER A 135 -5.59 -3.76 -7.36
N ARG A 136 -4.74 -4.19 -8.30
CA ARG A 136 -5.20 -4.78 -9.56
C ARG A 136 -5.81 -6.17 -9.37
N LEU A 137 -5.53 -6.84 -8.26
CA LEU A 137 -6.11 -8.15 -7.96
C LEU A 137 -7.60 -8.03 -7.65
N ASP A 138 -8.39 -8.97 -8.17
CA ASP A 138 -9.82 -9.04 -7.93
C ASP A 138 -10.11 -10.02 -6.78
N LEU A 139 -10.42 -9.47 -5.61
CA LEU A 139 -10.79 -10.25 -4.43
C LEU A 139 -12.27 -10.02 -4.12
N THR A 140 -13.09 -11.03 -4.38
CA THR A 140 -14.56 -10.96 -4.24
C THR A 140 -15.05 -10.72 -2.81
N ALA A 141 -14.23 -10.97 -1.79
CA ALA A 141 -14.62 -10.91 -0.37
C ALA A 141 -14.19 -9.62 0.37
N VAL A 142 -13.60 -8.63 -0.33
CA VAL A 142 -13.05 -7.42 0.29
C VAL A 142 -13.62 -6.17 -0.39
N SER A 143 -13.93 -5.12 0.39
CA SER A 143 -14.25 -3.80 -0.16
C SER A 143 -13.09 -3.31 -1.05
N ARG A 144 -13.39 -2.78 -2.23
CA ARG A 144 -12.38 -2.30 -3.17
C ARG A 144 -12.57 -0.83 -3.48
N VAL A 145 -11.47 -0.18 -3.80
CA VAL A 145 -11.53 1.15 -4.42
C VAL A 145 -12.24 1.02 -5.77
N PRO A 146 -13.17 1.94 -6.12
CA PRO A 146 -13.86 1.90 -7.39
C PRO A 146 -12.91 1.84 -8.59
N GLU A 147 -13.28 1.09 -9.63
CA GLU A 147 -12.40 0.82 -10.78
C GLU A 147 -12.02 2.09 -11.56
N ASP A 148 -12.88 3.10 -11.58
CA ASP A 148 -12.68 4.38 -12.29
C ASP A 148 -11.65 5.31 -11.61
N VAL A 149 -11.24 4.97 -10.39
CA VAL A 149 -10.15 5.65 -9.67
C VAL A 149 -8.79 5.29 -10.27
N TYR A 150 -8.60 4.05 -10.72
CA TYR A 150 -7.33 3.60 -11.29
C TYR A 150 -7.18 4.04 -12.75
N VAL A 151 -6.05 4.67 -13.07
CA VAL A 151 -5.72 5.08 -14.44
C VAL A 151 -4.47 4.33 -14.89
N PRO A 152 -4.59 3.28 -15.72
CA PRO A 152 -3.45 2.46 -16.13
C PRO A 152 -2.30 3.29 -16.72
N GLY A 153 -1.12 3.17 -16.13
CA GLY A 153 0.09 3.87 -16.58
C GLY A 153 0.19 5.33 -16.17
N ASP A 154 -0.83 5.91 -15.53
CA ASP A 154 -0.81 7.29 -15.03
C ASP A 154 -0.91 7.28 -13.50
N VAL A 155 0.25 7.10 -12.87
CA VAL A 155 0.41 7.10 -11.40
C VAL A 155 0.06 8.46 -10.80
N VAL A 156 0.27 9.55 -11.54
CA VAL A 156 -0.04 10.91 -11.08
C VAL A 156 -1.54 11.06 -10.90
N THR A 157 -2.32 10.74 -11.94
CA THR A 157 -3.78 10.82 -11.90
C THR A 157 -4.35 9.76 -10.96
N THR A 158 -3.81 8.54 -10.96
CA THR A 158 -4.24 7.46 -10.06
C THR A 158 -4.11 7.86 -8.60
N GLY A 159 -2.94 8.36 -8.17
CA GLY A 159 -2.74 8.82 -6.81
C GLY A 159 -3.66 9.99 -6.43
N GLN A 160 -3.86 10.95 -7.35
CA GLN A 160 -4.79 12.06 -7.10
C GLN A 160 -6.23 11.58 -6.90
N ARG A 161 -6.72 10.70 -7.78
CA ARG A 161 -8.07 10.15 -7.70
C ARG A 161 -8.25 9.30 -6.45
N LEU A 162 -7.27 8.46 -6.13
CA LEU A 162 -7.31 7.59 -4.96
C LEU A 162 -7.53 8.40 -3.69
N PHE A 163 -6.68 9.40 -3.44
CA PHE A 163 -6.80 10.19 -2.22
C PHE A 163 -7.98 11.16 -2.26
N ALA A 164 -8.40 11.65 -3.44
CA ALA A 164 -9.63 12.45 -3.54
C ALA A 164 -10.86 11.63 -3.14
N TRP A 165 -11.00 10.42 -3.69
CA TRP A 165 -12.06 9.48 -3.35
C TRP A 165 -11.99 9.10 -1.87
N ALA A 166 -10.82 8.67 -1.38
CA ALA A 166 -10.67 8.19 -0.01
C ALA A 166 -10.96 9.28 1.03
N ASN A 167 -10.54 10.53 0.77
CA ASN A 167 -10.90 11.66 1.65
C ASN A 167 -12.42 11.92 1.64
N ALA A 168 -13.08 11.82 0.49
CA ALA A 168 -14.53 11.99 0.41
C ALA A 168 -15.31 10.89 1.15
N GLU A 169 -14.83 9.64 1.14
CA GLU A 169 -15.45 8.55 1.92
C GLU A 169 -15.33 8.80 3.43
N VAL A 170 -14.16 9.26 3.90
CA VAL A 170 -13.97 9.64 5.31
C VAL A 170 -14.92 10.78 5.71
N GLU A 171 -15.11 11.78 4.85
CA GLU A 171 -16.02 12.91 5.10
C GLU A 171 -17.50 12.49 5.12
N ARG A 172 -17.89 11.44 4.39
CA ARG A 172 -19.28 10.91 4.41
C ARG A 172 -19.58 10.06 5.64
N GLY A 173 -18.56 9.43 6.22
CA GLY A 173 -18.67 8.55 7.39
C GLY A 173 -18.43 9.22 8.75
N ALA A 174 -18.02 10.50 8.76
CA ALA A 174 -17.78 11.31 9.97
C ALA A 174 -19.01 12.16 10.34
#